data_AF-K7PGK9-F1
#
_entry.id   AF-K7PGK9-F1
#
_cell.length_a   1.000
_cell.length_b   1.000
_cell.length_c   1.000
_cell.angle_alpha   90.00
_cell.angle_beta   90.00
_cell.angle_gamma   90.00
#
_symmetry.space_group_name_H-M   'P 1'
#
loop_
_entity.id
_entity.type
_entity.pdbx_description
1 polymer ?
#
loop_
_entity_poly.entity_id
_entity_poly.type
_entity_poly.pdbx_seq_one_letter_code
_entity_poly.pdbx_strand_id
1 'polypeptide(L)'
;NGQTREHALLAFTLGVKQLIVGVNKMDSTEPPYSENRFEEIKKEVSSYIKKIGYNPSAVAFVPISGWHGDNMLESSTKMPWFKGWAVERKEGKADGKCLIEALDAILPPSRPTDKA
;
A
#
# COMPACT_ATOMS: atom_id res chain seq x y z
N ASN A 1 9.73 5.21 -15.46
CA ASN A 1 8.46 4.48 -15.18
C ASN A 1 8.49 2.97 -15.46
N GLY A 2 9.66 2.31 -15.40
CA GLY A 2 9.76 0.83 -15.50
C GLY A 2 10.09 0.13 -14.17
N GLN A 3 10.73 0.84 -13.23
CA GLN A 3 11.29 0.24 -12.01
C GLN A 3 10.22 -0.20 -11.00
N THR A 4 9.14 0.56 -10.79
CA THR A 4 8.02 0.13 -9.92
C THR A 4 7.44 -1.21 -10.36
N ARG A 5 7.43 -1.43 -11.68
CA ARG A 5 6.92 -2.64 -12.29
C ARG A 5 7.85 -3.82 -12.05
N GLU A 6 9.12 -3.60 -12.35
CA GLU A 6 10.19 -4.58 -12.13
C GLU A 6 10.31 -4.98 -10.64
N HIS A 7 10.32 -4.02 -9.71
CA HIS A 7 10.38 -4.33 -8.27
C HIS A 7 9.18 -5.14 -7.78
N ALA A 8 7.96 -4.82 -8.22
CA ALA A 8 6.79 -5.59 -7.83
C ALA A 8 6.81 -7.01 -8.43
N LEU A 9 7.30 -7.17 -9.65
CA LEU A 9 7.49 -8.48 -10.27
C LEU A 9 8.56 -9.30 -9.53
N LEU A 10 9.70 -8.69 -9.22
CA LEU A 10 10.80 -9.34 -8.49
C LEU A 10 10.37 -9.74 -7.07
N ALA A 11 9.64 -8.88 -6.36
CA ALA A 11 9.10 -9.23 -5.05
C ALA A 11 8.19 -10.46 -5.13
N PHE A 12 7.32 -10.50 -6.13
CA PHE A 12 6.41 -11.63 -6.33
C PHE A 12 7.14 -12.93 -6.70
N THR A 13 8.14 -12.86 -7.59
CA THR A 13 8.92 -14.04 -8.02
C THR A 13 9.75 -14.63 -6.87
N LEU A 14 10.19 -13.80 -5.93
CA LEU A 14 10.89 -14.21 -4.71
C LEU A 14 9.95 -14.72 -3.59
N GLY A 15 8.64 -14.75 -3.83
CA GLY A 15 7.65 -15.29 -2.89
C GLY A 15 7.13 -14.28 -1.86
N VAL A 16 7.40 -12.98 -2.03
CA VAL A 16 6.83 -11.93 -1.17
C VAL A 16 5.36 -11.71 -1.56
N LYS A 17 4.46 -12.37 -0.82
CA LYS A 17 3.01 -12.35 -1.08
C LYS A 17 2.27 -11.15 -0.45
N GLN A 18 2.89 -10.48 0.51
CA GLN A 18 2.30 -9.32 1.20
C GLN A 18 2.95 -8.03 0.69
N LEU A 19 2.12 -7.08 0.28
CA LEU A 19 2.57 -5.82 -0.32
C LEU A 19 1.80 -4.65 0.31
N ILE A 20 2.51 -3.54 0.55
CA ILE A 20 1.94 -2.25 0.95
C ILE A 20 2.44 -1.22 -0.06
N VAL A 21 1.55 -0.33 -0.50
CA VAL A 21 1.88 0.74 -1.44
C VAL A 21 1.78 2.09 -0.73
N GLY A 22 2.93 2.69 -0.45
CA GLY A 22 3.01 4.08 -0.01
C GLY A 22 3.02 5.03 -1.22
N VAL A 23 1.95 5.80 -1.42
CA VAL A 23 1.89 6.85 -2.43
C VAL A 23 2.55 8.10 -1.85
N ASN A 24 3.85 8.25 -2.13
CA ASN A 24 4.68 9.29 -1.53
C ASN A 24 4.62 10.63 -2.29
N LYS A 25 5.11 11.69 -1.64
CA LYS A 25 5.17 13.08 -2.14
C LYS A 25 3.79 13.69 -2.40
N MET A 26 2.80 13.37 -1.56
CA MET A 26 1.46 13.95 -1.67
C MET A 26 1.46 15.47 -1.51
N ASP A 27 2.43 16.03 -0.80
CA ASP A 27 2.66 17.48 -0.69
C ASP A 27 2.97 18.16 -2.04
N SER A 28 3.53 17.41 -2.99
CA SER A 28 4.01 17.91 -4.28
C SER A 28 3.00 17.67 -5.42
N THR A 29 1.79 17.19 -5.12
CA THR A 29 0.74 17.09 -6.15
C THR A 29 0.19 18.46 -6.51
N GLU A 30 -0.50 18.56 -7.64
CA GLU A 30 -1.19 19.79 -8.05
C GLU A 30 -2.71 19.53 -8.12
N PRO A 31 -3.53 20.11 -7.21
CA PRO A 31 -3.14 20.85 -6.01
C PRO A 31 -2.46 19.95 -4.95
N PRO A 32 -1.75 20.50 -3.95
CA PRO A 32 -1.13 19.71 -2.88
C PRO A 32 -2.15 18.82 -2.18
N TYR A 33 -1.77 17.57 -1.88
CA TYR A 33 -2.59 16.54 -1.25
C TYR A 33 -3.87 16.20 -2.04
N SER A 34 -3.77 16.13 -3.37
CA SER A 34 -4.90 15.87 -4.28
C SER A 34 -5.43 14.43 -4.19
N GLU A 35 -6.70 14.29 -3.80
CA GLU A 35 -7.43 13.01 -3.79
C GLU A 35 -7.50 12.39 -5.19
N ASN A 36 -7.79 13.20 -6.20
CA ASN A 36 -7.89 12.75 -7.58
C ASN A 36 -6.58 12.12 -8.07
N ARG A 37 -5.45 12.73 -7.71
CA ARG A 37 -4.13 12.19 -8.08
C ARG A 37 -3.83 10.88 -7.36
N PHE A 38 -4.21 10.76 -6.09
CA PHE A 38 -4.09 9.51 -5.34
C PHE A 38 -4.94 8.39 -5.96
N GLU A 39 -6.22 8.65 -6.26
CA GLU A 39 -7.11 7.64 -6.84
C GLU A 39 -6.69 7.21 -8.26
N GLU A 40 -6.15 8.12 -9.07
CA GLU A 40 -5.52 7.79 -10.35
C GLU A 40 -4.36 6.80 -10.18
N ILE A 41 -3.40 7.14 -9.30
CA ILE A 41 -2.23 6.29 -9.02
C ILE A 41 -2.66 4.94 -8.47
N LYS A 42 -3.58 4.93 -7.49
CA LYS A 42 -4.13 3.71 -6.89
C LYS A 42 -4.77 2.82 -7.95
N LYS A 43 -5.55 3.38 -8.88
CA LYS A 43 -6.17 2.62 -9.98
C LYS A 43 -5.13 2.02 -10.93
N GLU A 44 -4.13 2.80 -11.35
CA GLU A 44 -3.08 2.32 -12.26
C GLU A 44 -2.26 1.21 -11.62
N VAL A 45 -1.79 1.44 -10.39
CA VAL A 45 -0.98 0.47 -9.63
C VAL A 45 -1.80 -0.78 -9.31
N SER A 46 -3.07 -0.65 -8.92
CA SER A 46 -3.96 -1.80 -8.67
C SER A 46 -4.12 -2.69 -9.91
N SER A 47 -4.33 -2.08 -11.08
CA SER A 47 -4.39 -2.82 -12.35
C SER A 47 -3.08 -3.55 -12.64
N TYR A 48 -1.96 -2.90 -12.33
CA TYR A 48 -0.64 -3.45 -12.58
C TYR A 48 -0.28 -4.62 -11.65
N ILE A 49 -0.44 -4.47 -10.34
CA ILE A 49 -0.13 -5.54 -9.38
C ILE A 49 -1.06 -6.76 -9.55
N LYS A 50 -2.31 -6.52 -10.01
CA LYS A 50 -3.23 -7.59 -10.40
C LYS A 50 -2.70 -8.44 -11.56
N LYS A 51 -2.03 -7.82 -12.54
CA LYS A 51 -1.41 -8.54 -13.66
C LYS A 51 -0.19 -9.36 -13.22
N ILE A 52 0.54 -8.91 -12.20
CA ILE A 52 1.65 -9.69 -11.62
C ILE A 52 1.13 -10.93 -10.89
N GLY A 53 0.00 -10.80 -10.18
CA GLY A 53 -0.61 -11.90 -9.42
C GLY A 53 -0.97 -11.54 -7.98
N TYR A 54 -0.73 -10.30 -7.54
CA TYR A 54 -1.24 -9.81 -6.25
C TYR A 54 -2.76 -9.62 -6.29
N ASN A 55 -3.42 -9.82 -5.16
CA ASN A 55 -4.82 -9.40 -4.99
C ASN A 55 -4.85 -7.93 -4.54
N PRO A 56 -5.37 -6.98 -5.36
CA PRO A 56 -5.40 -5.57 -4.98
C PRO A 56 -6.19 -5.29 -3.69
N SER A 57 -7.22 -6.08 -3.40
CA SER A 57 -8.00 -5.94 -2.15
C SER A 57 -7.19 -6.30 -0.91
N ALA A 58 -6.08 -7.03 -1.03
CA ALA A 58 -5.21 -7.41 0.07
C ALA A 58 -4.06 -6.42 0.32
N VAL A 59 -3.94 -5.37 -0.53
CA VAL A 59 -2.85 -4.41 -0.53
C VAL A 59 -3.32 -3.07 0.01
N ALA A 60 -2.66 -2.60 1.07
CA ALA A 60 -2.95 -1.29 1.64
C ALA A 60 -2.33 -0.20 0.76
N PHE A 61 -3.12 0.81 0.41
CA PHE A 61 -2.65 2.02 -0.28
C PHE A 61 -2.69 3.19 0.69
N VAL A 62 -1.52 3.73 1.03
CA VAL A 62 -1.39 4.79 2.04
C VAL A 62 -0.83 6.04 1.36
N PRO A 63 -1.57 7.16 1.27
CA PRO A 63 -1.02 8.43 0.81
C PRO A 63 -0.14 9.01 1.92
N ILE A 64 1.12 9.29 1.61
CA ILE A 64 2.12 9.77 2.58
C ILE A 64 2.92 10.96 2.04
N SER A 65 3.50 11.74 2.95
CA SER A 65 4.66 12.58 2.65
C SER A 65 5.81 12.17 3.56
N GLY A 66 6.80 11.49 3.00
CA GLY A 66 8.00 11.11 3.76
C GLY A 66 8.83 12.32 4.23
N TRP A 67 8.69 13.47 3.57
CA TRP A 67 9.39 14.70 3.96
C TRP A 67 8.73 15.42 5.14
N HIS A 68 7.40 15.51 5.12
CA HIS A 68 6.63 16.19 6.16
C HIS A 68 6.12 15.26 7.27
N GLY A 69 6.27 13.95 7.12
CA GLY A 69 5.80 12.94 8.08
C GLY A 69 4.31 12.60 7.98
N ASP A 70 3.59 13.17 7.01
CA ASP A 70 2.14 12.98 6.87
C ASP A 70 1.78 11.51 6.64
N ASN A 71 0.86 10.97 7.46
CA ASN A 71 0.40 9.57 7.45
C ASN A 71 1.50 8.52 7.65
N MET A 72 2.68 8.89 8.16
CA MET A 72 3.75 7.93 8.46
C MET A 72 3.47 7.21 9.78
N LEU A 73 3.43 7.98 10.87
CA LEU A 73 3.16 7.51 12.23
C LEU A 73 1.79 7.99 12.73
N GLU A 74 1.43 9.21 12.37
CA GLU A 74 0.20 9.89 12.77
C GLU A 74 -0.59 10.32 11.54
N SER A 75 -1.92 10.38 11.69
CA SER A 75 -2.81 10.80 10.61
C SER A 75 -2.63 12.27 10.29
N SER A 76 -2.49 12.61 9.02
CA SER A 76 -2.38 13.99 8.55
C SER A 76 -3.74 14.70 8.56
N THR A 77 -3.75 15.95 9.03
CA THR A 77 -4.91 16.85 8.91
C THR A 77 -5.06 17.44 7.51
N LYS A 78 -4.03 17.34 6.66
CA LYS A 78 -4.02 17.90 5.30
C LYS A 78 -4.73 17.02 4.27
N MET A 79 -5.05 15.78 4.63
CA MET A 79 -5.77 14.82 3.79
C MET A 79 -7.10 14.40 4.44
N PRO A 80 -8.04 15.33 4.70
CA PRO A 80 -9.31 15.00 5.36
C PRO A 80 -10.22 14.06 4.54
N TRP A 81 -9.97 13.98 3.23
CA TRP A 81 -10.63 13.06 2.31
C TRP A 81 -10.18 11.61 2.53
N PHE A 82 -8.95 11.37 3.00
CA PHE A 82 -8.46 10.02 3.24
C PHE A 82 -9.05 9.46 4.54
N LYS A 83 -10.00 8.53 4.41
CA LYS A 83 -10.67 7.90 5.56
C LYS A 83 -9.89 6.75 6.17
N GLY A 84 -8.89 6.26 5.46
CA GLY A 84 -8.10 5.09 5.82
C GLY A 84 -7.98 4.12 4.65
N TRP A 85 -7.05 3.19 4.78
CA TRP A 85 -6.95 2.01 3.95
C TRP A 85 -7.69 0.86 4.62
N ALA A 86 -8.19 -0.07 3.82
CA ALA A 86 -8.76 -1.32 4.28
C ALA A 86 -8.28 -2.44 3.37
N VAL A 87 -7.92 -3.58 3.96
CA VAL A 87 -7.47 -4.77 3.25
C VAL A 87 -8.33 -5.97 3.64
N GLU A 88 -8.62 -6.80 2.65
CA GLU A 88 -9.33 -8.06 2.78
C GLU A 88 -8.43 -9.21 2.31
N ARG A 89 -8.07 -10.07 3.26
CA ARG A 89 -7.23 -11.26 3.06
C ARG A 89 -8.03 -12.50 3.45
N LYS A 90 -7.55 -13.69 3.08
CA LYS A 90 -8.22 -14.94 3.47
C LYS A 90 -8.19 -15.14 4.98
N GLU A 91 -7.16 -14.61 5.61
CA GLU A 91 -6.83 -14.74 7.03
C GLU A 91 -7.51 -13.67 7.89
N GLY A 92 -8.13 -12.64 7.29
CA GLY A 92 -8.83 -11.58 8.00
C GLY A 92 -8.91 -10.25 7.27
N LYS A 93 -9.63 -9.30 7.87
CA LYS A 93 -9.69 -7.90 7.44
C LYS A 93 -8.86 -7.04 8.38
N ALA A 94 -8.23 -6.02 7.84
CA ALA A 94 -7.54 -5.00 8.62
C ALA A 94 -7.77 -3.63 7.98
N ASP A 95 -7.80 -2.59 8.80
CA ASP A 95 -7.94 -1.21 8.36
C ASP A 95 -7.07 -0.30 9.23
N GLY A 96 -6.79 0.90 8.73
CA GLY A 96 -5.96 1.88 9.39
C GLY A 96 -5.80 3.15 8.57
N LYS A 97 -5.04 4.11 9.05
CA LYS A 97 -4.83 5.42 8.39
C LYS A 97 -3.36 5.69 8.08
N CYS A 98 -2.46 5.18 8.88
CA CYS A 98 -1.03 5.48 8.80
C CYS A 98 -0.27 4.30 8.20
N LEU A 99 0.96 4.58 7.76
CA LEU A 99 1.86 3.58 7.24
C LEU A 99 2.30 2.59 8.32
N ILE A 100 2.51 3.05 9.56
CA ILE A 100 2.84 2.17 10.68
C ILE A 100 1.75 1.13 10.93
N GLU A 101 0.48 1.54 10.91
CA GLU A 101 -0.66 0.63 11.09
C GLU A 101 -0.71 -0.41 9.96
N ALA A 102 -0.31 -0.03 8.74
CA ALA A 102 -0.26 -0.96 7.61
C ALA A 102 0.86 -2.01 7.80
N LEU A 103 2.00 -1.60 8.38
CA LEU A 103 3.10 -2.50 8.72
C LEU A 103 2.72 -3.46 9.85
N ASP A 104 2.04 -2.96 10.88
CA ASP A 104 1.55 -3.78 12.01
C ASP A 104 0.49 -4.79 11.56
N ALA A 105 -0.28 -4.47 10.51
CA ALA A 105 -1.24 -5.38 9.90
C ALA A 105 -0.61 -6.46 8.99
N ILE A 106 0.72 -6.53 8.85
CA ILE A 106 1.38 -7.62 8.13
C ILE A 106 1.23 -8.92 8.91
N LEU A 107 0.79 -9.97 8.23
CA LEU A 107 0.65 -11.29 8.83
C LEU A 107 2.04 -11.91 9.03
N PRO A 108 2.30 -12.55 10.18
CA PRO A 108 3.49 -13.38 10.34
C PRO A 108 3.58 -14.43 9.22
N PRO A 109 4.78 -14.74 8.72
CA PRO A 109 4.93 -15.78 7.69
C PRO A 109 4.44 -17.13 8.23
N SER A 110 3.73 -17.88 7.39
CA SER A 110 3.35 -19.26 7.73
C SER A 110 4.61 -20.09 8.00
N ARG A 111 4.64 -20.77 9.14
CA ARG A 111 5.72 -21.70 9.46
C ARG A 111 5.64 -22.87 8.46
N PRO A 112 6.76 -23.28 7.84
CA PRO A 112 6.76 -24.43 6.94
C PRO A 112 6.72 -25.72 7.77
N THR A 113 5.56 -26.07 8.34
CA THR A 113 5.34 -27.31 9.09
C THR A 113 5.12 -28.53 8.19
N ASP A 114 4.90 -28.32 6.89
CA ASP A 114 4.63 -29.38 5.91
C ASP A 114 5.90 -29.96 5.25
N LYS A 115 7.09 -29.74 5.82
CA LYS A 115 8.30 -30.46 5.42
C LYS A 115 8.58 -31.58 6.41
N ALA A 116 7.95 -32.73 6.15
CA ALA A 116 8.42 -34.06 6.56
C ALA A 116 8.75 -34.85 5.28
#